data_AF-A0AAU6WVR4-F1
#
_entry.id   AF-A0AAU6WVR4-F1
#
_cell.length_a   1.000
_cell.length_b   1.000
_cell.length_c   1.000
_cell.angle_alpha   90.00
_cell.angle_beta   90.00
_cell.angle_gamma   90.00
#
_symmetry.space_group_name_H-M   'P 1'
#
loop_
_entity.id
_entity.type
_entity.pdbx_description
1 polymer ?
#
loop_
_entity_poly.entity_id
_entity_poly.type
_entity_poly.pdbx_seq_one_letter_code
_entity_poly.pdbx_strand_id
1 'polypeptide(L)'
;MTGEGKRNAYIQACIDGKGTIHLSWVWRESPDVASNHDLSYACSRDGGKTWQKSTGEKYQLPMTIETAERIVSIPQKSELINQTSMAADAQGNPFIVSYWREPNSLIPQYHLIYKKGNIWEVDNMNFRTQAFSLSGGGTKTIPMARPQLAVSETGRVYLIFRDAERGSRISVAENSFPFTERWFIRDLSEENVGSWEPNIDTELWRTQKYISLFVQETRQVDGEGLSDEKATPVKVLDWKPNEK
;
A
#
# COMPACT_ATOMS: atom_id res chain seq x y z
N MET A 1 -18.52 0.89 4.18
CA MET A 1 -18.22 1.19 5.59
C MET A 1 -18.77 2.55 5.96
N THR A 2 -19.00 2.81 7.25
CA THR A 2 -19.42 4.11 7.78
C THR A 2 -18.51 4.51 8.92
N GLY A 3 -18.15 5.79 8.98
CA GLY A 3 -17.47 6.38 10.13
C GLY A 3 -18.42 6.93 11.20
N GLU A 4 -19.73 6.73 11.02
CA GLU A 4 -20.77 7.10 11.99
C GLU A 4 -20.76 8.59 12.38
N GLY A 5 -20.27 9.46 11.49
CA GLY A 5 -20.08 10.89 11.74
C GLY A 5 -18.95 11.21 12.72
N LYS A 6 -18.16 10.22 13.16
CA LYS A 6 -17.09 10.35 14.15
C LYS A 6 -15.68 10.25 13.57
N ARG A 7 -15.54 9.53 12.45
CA ARG A 7 -14.24 9.21 11.83
C ARG A 7 -14.35 9.09 10.32
N ASN A 8 -13.20 9.03 9.65
CA ASN A 8 -13.11 8.76 8.23
C ASN A 8 -12.52 7.36 7.99
N ALA A 9 -12.84 6.78 6.84
CA ALA A 9 -12.23 5.54 6.35
C ALA A 9 -11.53 5.83 5.02
N TYR A 10 -10.30 5.35 4.87
CA TYR A 10 -9.53 5.50 3.63
C TYR A 10 -9.26 4.13 3.03
N ILE A 11 -9.81 3.91 1.85
CA ILE A 11 -10.00 2.60 1.25
C ILE A 11 -8.99 2.37 0.13
N GLN A 12 -8.56 1.14 -0.01
CA GLN A 12 -7.95 0.57 -1.19
C GLN A 12 -8.66 -0.72 -1.59
N ALA A 13 -8.59 -1.07 -2.88
CA ALA A 13 -9.31 -2.19 -3.44
C ALA A 13 -8.49 -2.92 -4.51
N CYS A 14 -8.78 -4.20 -4.70
CA CYS A 14 -8.37 -4.94 -5.89
C CYS A 14 -9.45 -5.97 -6.28
N ILE A 15 -9.38 -6.46 -7.51
CA ILE A 15 -10.23 -7.55 -8.00
C ILE A 15 -9.31 -8.72 -8.35
N ASP A 16 -9.56 -9.89 -7.77
CA ASP A 16 -8.75 -11.09 -8.06
C ASP A 16 -9.13 -11.74 -9.40
N GLY A 17 -8.36 -12.76 -9.81
CA GLY A 17 -8.63 -13.52 -11.04
C GLY A 17 -9.96 -14.29 -11.05
N LYS A 18 -10.67 -14.38 -9.91
CA LYS A 18 -11.97 -15.04 -9.74
C LYS A 18 -13.13 -14.03 -9.71
N GLY A 19 -12.84 -12.72 -9.82
CA GLY A 19 -13.83 -11.65 -9.74
C GLY A 19 -14.22 -11.28 -8.30
N THR A 20 -13.49 -11.75 -7.28
CA THR A 20 -13.67 -11.32 -5.90
C THR A 20 -13.18 -9.88 -5.77
N ILE A 21 -14.03 -9.00 -5.24
CA ILE A 21 -13.64 -7.65 -4.86
C ILE A 21 -13.06 -7.73 -3.45
N HIS A 22 -11.82 -7.33 -3.28
CA HIS A 22 -11.18 -7.19 -1.98
C HIS A 22 -11.12 -5.72 -1.59
N LEU A 23 -11.41 -5.42 -0.33
CA LEU A 23 -11.28 -4.10 0.26
C LEU A 23 -10.41 -4.18 1.52
N SER A 24 -9.54 -3.19 1.68
CA SER A 24 -8.93 -2.89 2.97
C SER A 24 -8.93 -1.38 3.20
N TRP A 25 -8.93 -0.97 4.46
CA TRP A 25 -8.97 0.43 4.81
C TRP A 25 -8.37 0.70 6.19
N VAL A 26 -7.93 1.94 6.39
CA VAL A 26 -7.54 2.49 7.70
C VAL A 26 -8.60 3.45 8.20
N TRP A 27 -8.70 3.61 9.52
CA TRP A 27 -9.59 4.58 10.17
C TRP A 27 -8.81 5.84 10.55
N ARG A 28 -9.48 7.00 10.55
CA ARG A 28 -8.87 8.28 10.96
C ARG A 28 -9.84 9.08 11.83
N GLU A 29 -9.46 9.37 13.07
CA GLU A 29 -10.34 10.02 14.05
C GLU A 29 -10.42 11.55 13.92
N SER A 30 -9.47 12.19 13.22
CA SER A 30 -9.41 13.66 13.12
C SER A 30 -8.81 14.13 11.78
N PRO A 31 -8.83 15.44 11.48
CA PRO A 31 -8.12 15.98 10.32
C PRO A 31 -6.59 15.80 10.36
N ASP A 32 -5.98 15.42 11.49
CA ASP A 32 -4.55 15.09 11.55
C ASP A 32 -4.29 13.65 11.05
N VAL A 33 -3.31 13.47 10.17
CA VAL A 33 -2.92 12.15 9.63
C VAL A 33 -2.35 11.25 10.72
N ALA A 34 -1.79 11.82 11.77
CA ALA A 34 -1.34 11.08 12.94
C ALA A 34 -2.48 10.36 13.68
N SER A 35 -3.74 10.71 13.40
CA SER A 35 -4.91 10.00 13.93
C SER A 35 -5.35 8.80 13.07
N ASN A 36 -4.59 8.43 12.02
CA ASN A 36 -4.78 7.16 11.33
C ASN A 36 -4.49 5.99 12.29
N HIS A 37 -5.32 4.95 12.25
CA HIS A 37 -5.13 3.72 13.03
C HIS A 37 -5.83 2.53 12.40
N ASP A 38 -5.36 1.34 12.81
CA ASP A 38 -5.81 0.01 12.43
C ASP A 38 -5.82 -0.25 10.92
N LEU A 39 -5.87 -1.53 10.55
CA LEU A 39 -6.14 -1.96 9.19
C LEU A 39 -7.28 -2.96 9.21
N SER A 40 -8.33 -2.68 8.45
CA SER A 40 -9.53 -3.51 8.34
C SER A 40 -9.66 -4.14 6.95
N TYR A 41 -10.44 -5.22 6.85
CA TYR A 41 -10.62 -5.97 5.61
C TYR A 41 -12.06 -6.44 5.39
N ALA A 42 -12.44 -6.53 4.11
CA ALA A 42 -13.64 -7.21 3.65
C ALA A 42 -13.44 -7.74 2.23
N CYS A 43 -14.23 -8.74 1.83
CA CYS A 43 -14.34 -9.10 0.43
C CYS A 43 -15.78 -9.39 0.00
N SER A 44 -16.02 -9.32 -1.31
CA SER A 44 -17.29 -9.63 -1.95
C SER A 44 -17.06 -10.55 -3.15
N ARG A 45 -17.85 -11.62 -3.23
CA ARG A 45 -17.77 -12.63 -4.32
C ARG A 45 -18.92 -12.51 -5.33
N ASP A 46 -19.80 -11.54 -5.15
CA ASP A 46 -21.03 -11.38 -5.92
C ASP A 46 -21.19 -9.98 -6.52
N GLY A 47 -20.07 -9.32 -6.80
CA GLY A 47 -20.04 -8.00 -7.43
C GLY A 47 -20.41 -6.86 -6.48
N GLY A 48 -20.12 -7.00 -5.19
CA GLY A 48 -20.34 -5.96 -4.18
C GLY A 48 -21.73 -5.97 -3.53
N LYS A 49 -22.57 -6.97 -3.83
CA LYS A 49 -23.93 -7.08 -3.27
C LYS A 49 -23.90 -7.53 -1.81
N THR A 50 -23.06 -8.52 -1.50
CA THR A 50 -22.82 -8.97 -0.13
C THR A 50 -21.33 -8.92 0.18
N TRP A 51 -21.02 -8.69 1.46
CA TRP A 51 -19.67 -8.55 1.97
C TRP A 51 -19.43 -9.57 3.07
N GLN A 52 -18.20 -10.07 3.17
CA GLN A 52 -17.78 -11.03 4.18
C GLN A 52 -16.37 -10.73 4.70
N LYS A 53 -16.10 -11.20 5.91
CA LYS A 53 -14.75 -11.27 6.50
C LYS A 53 -13.91 -12.30 5.75
N SER A 54 -12.60 -12.29 5.98
CA SER A 54 -11.66 -13.29 5.48
C SER A 54 -11.96 -14.72 5.98
N THR A 55 -12.74 -14.84 7.07
CA THR A 55 -13.23 -16.10 7.65
C THR A 55 -14.47 -16.66 6.95
N GLY A 56 -15.11 -15.87 6.06
CA GLY A 56 -16.38 -16.22 5.40
C GLY A 56 -17.63 -15.77 6.16
N GLU A 57 -17.48 -15.21 7.36
CA GLU A 57 -18.60 -14.60 8.09
C GLU A 57 -19.15 -13.40 7.32
N LYS A 58 -20.45 -13.39 7.04
CA LYS A 58 -21.11 -12.30 6.30
C LYS A 58 -21.25 -11.06 7.19
N TYR A 59 -20.98 -9.91 6.62
CA TYR A 59 -21.24 -8.64 7.28
C TYR A 59 -22.74 -8.29 7.27
N GLN A 60 -23.21 -7.74 8.39
CA GLN A 60 -24.40 -6.89 8.39
C GLN A 60 -23.94 -5.46 8.08
N LEU A 61 -24.53 -4.85 7.05
CA LEU A 61 -24.15 -3.51 6.60
C LEU A 61 -24.92 -2.43 7.37
N PRO A 62 -24.32 -1.24 7.61
CA PRO A 62 -22.97 -0.85 7.20
C PRO A 62 -21.87 -1.42 8.12
N MET A 63 -20.68 -1.64 7.57
CA MET A 63 -19.48 -1.98 8.37
C MET A 63 -19.03 -0.75 9.18
N THR A 64 -18.93 -0.89 10.50
CA THR A 64 -18.43 0.11 11.46
C THR A 64 -17.07 -0.33 12.00
N ILE A 65 -16.43 0.51 12.82
CA ILE A 65 -15.19 0.12 13.51
C ILE A 65 -15.37 -1.09 14.44
N GLU A 66 -16.56 -1.26 15.02
CA GLU A 66 -16.86 -2.36 15.94
C GLU A 66 -17.13 -3.69 15.22
N THR A 67 -17.71 -3.63 14.01
CA THR A 67 -18.11 -4.83 13.27
C THR A 67 -17.09 -5.29 12.25
N ALA A 68 -16.24 -4.38 11.75
CA ALA A 68 -15.20 -4.67 10.78
C ALA A 68 -14.17 -5.67 11.31
N GLU A 69 -13.75 -6.61 10.45
CA GLU A 69 -12.57 -7.43 10.70
C GLU A 69 -11.35 -6.53 10.73
N ARG A 70 -10.80 -6.32 11.91
CA ARG A 70 -9.49 -5.72 12.10
C ARG A 70 -8.41 -6.79 11.87
N ILE A 71 -7.64 -6.61 10.79
CA ILE A 71 -6.59 -7.55 10.38
C ILE A 71 -5.23 -7.20 10.97
N VAL A 72 -5.00 -5.92 11.28
CA VAL A 72 -3.83 -5.46 12.04
C VAL A 72 -4.26 -4.37 13.02
N SER A 73 -3.80 -4.47 14.26
CA SER A 73 -3.96 -3.40 15.27
C SER A 73 -2.77 -2.46 15.17
N ILE A 74 -3.01 -1.22 14.74
CA ILE A 74 -1.97 -0.20 14.57
C ILE A 74 -2.46 1.05 15.29
N PRO A 75 -1.84 1.48 16.40
CA PRO A 75 -2.34 2.63 17.15
C PRO A 75 -2.15 3.94 16.38
N GLN A 76 -2.88 4.99 16.80
CA GLN A 76 -2.60 6.35 16.34
C GLN A 76 -1.16 6.75 16.69
N LYS A 77 -0.63 7.74 15.97
CA LYS A 77 0.75 8.26 16.11
C LYS A 77 1.84 7.21 15.80
N SER A 78 1.48 6.21 15.01
CA SER A 78 2.39 5.22 14.44
C SER A 78 2.90 5.59 13.05
N GLU A 79 2.68 6.81 12.55
CA GLU A 79 3.04 7.19 11.17
C GLU A 79 2.38 6.30 10.10
N LEU A 80 1.21 5.72 10.44
CA LEU A 80 0.40 4.94 9.52
C LEU A 80 -0.15 5.86 8.43
N ILE A 81 0.19 5.55 7.18
CA ILE A 81 -0.39 6.25 6.03
C ILE A 81 -1.72 5.65 5.62
N ASN A 82 -2.54 6.48 4.99
CA ASN A 82 -3.80 6.10 4.35
C ASN A 82 -3.67 6.02 2.82
N GLN A 83 -4.61 5.31 2.17
CA GLN A 83 -4.73 5.19 0.70
C GLN A 83 -3.48 4.59 0.02
N THR A 84 -3.17 3.35 0.36
CA THR A 84 -2.08 2.60 -0.28
C THR A 84 -2.64 1.64 -1.34
N SER A 85 -2.08 0.44 -1.46
CA SER A 85 -2.49 -0.52 -2.46
C SER A 85 -2.62 -1.93 -1.88
N MET A 86 -3.31 -2.77 -2.63
CA MET A 86 -3.41 -4.19 -2.37
C MET A 86 -3.49 -4.95 -3.69
N ALA A 87 -3.13 -6.23 -3.66
CA ALA A 87 -3.24 -7.16 -4.77
C ALA A 87 -3.75 -8.50 -4.26
N ALA A 88 -4.05 -9.42 -5.18
CA ALA A 88 -4.37 -10.80 -4.83
C ALA A 88 -3.55 -11.74 -5.71
N ASP A 89 -3.16 -12.89 -5.16
CA ASP A 89 -2.54 -13.95 -5.95
C ASP A 89 -3.57 -14.68 -6.84
N ALA A 90 -3.09 -15.64 -7.63
CA ALA A 90 -3.95 -16.45 -8.50
C ALA A 90 -4.97 -17.31 -7.72
N GLN A 91 -4.72 -17.57 -6.43
CA GLN A 91 -5.61 -18.31 -5.55
C GLN A 91 -6.66 -17.40 -4.89
N GLY A 92 -6.58 -16.07 -5.08
CA GLY A 92 -7.47 -15.09 -4.47
C GLY A 92 -7.11 -14.76 -3.02
N ASN A 93 -5.87 -15.03 -2.60
CA ASN A 93 -5.38 -14.58 -1.30
C ASN A 93 -4.97 -13.11 -1.40
N PRO A 94 -5.48 -12.24 -0.52
CA PRO A 94 -5.13 -10.83 -0.51
C PRO A 94 -3.74 -10.57 0.07
N PHE A 95 -3.04 -9.62 -0.53
CA PHE A 95 -1.80 -9.02 -0.05
C PHE A 95 -1.99 -7.50 0.00
N ILE A 96 -1.68 -6.89 1.13
CA ILE A 96 -1.86 -5.46 1.36
C ILE A 96 -0.50 -4.87 1.73
N VAL A 97 -0.19 -3.69 1.22
CA VAL A 97 1.04 -2.98 1.59
C VAL A 97 0.71 -1.62 2.16
N SER A 98 1.44 -1.25 3.19
CA SER A 98 1.41 0.10 3.77
C SER A 98 2.77 0.42 4.39
N TYR A 99 2.85 1.52 5.12
CA TYR A 99 3.96 1.80 6.01
C TYR A 99 3.46 2.39 7.32
N TRP A 100 4.18 2.06 8.39
CA TRP A 100 4.05 2.66 9.71
C TRP A 100 5.34 2.44 10.50
N ARG A 101 5.38 2.92 11.73
CA ARG A 101 6.51 2.85 12.65
C ARG A 101 6.19 1.93 13.82
N GLU A 102 7.12 1.05 14.14
CA GLU A 102 7.05 0.20 15.34
C GLU A 102 7.13 1.03 16.63
N PRO A 103 6.50 0.60 17.74
CA PRO A 103 6.47 1.37 19.00
C PRO A 103 7.83 1.84 19.50
N ASN A 104 8.87 1.03 19.34
CA ASN A 104 10.23 1.28 19.82
C ASN A 104 11.20 1.77 18.73
N SER A 105 10.69 2.19 17.57
CA SER A 105 11.49 2.72 16.45
C SER A 105 11.11 4.19 16.19
N LEU A 106 12.02 5.01 15.67
CA LEU A 106 11.68 6.33 15.10
C LEU A 106 11.45 6.29 13.58
N ILE A 107 11.67 5.12 12.96
CA ILE A 107 11.78 4.95 11.52
C ILE A 107 10.53 4.20 11.03
N PRO A 108 9.66 4.85 10.23
CA PRO A 108 8.61 4.15 9.51
C PRO A 108 9.22 3.16 8.50
N GLN A 109 8.63 1.97 8.41
CA GLN A 109 9.03 0.89 7.52
C GLN A 109 7.88 0.53 6.59
N TYR A 110 8.18 -0.01 5.41
CA TYR A 110 7.17 -0.68 4.61
C TYR A 110 6.80 -2.01 5.27
N HIS A 111 5.51 -2.35 5.22
CA HIS A 111 4.97 -3.59 5.74
C HIS A 111 4.11 -4.28 4.70
N LEU A 112 4.25 -5.61 4.61
CA LEU A 112 3.37 -6.48 3.84
C LEU A 112 2.44 -7.22 4.81
N ILE A 113 1.14 -7.15 4.54
CA ILE A 113 0.11 -7.87 5.28
C ILE A 113 -0.47 -8.93 4.37
N TYR A 114 -0.49 -10.19 4.82
CA TYR A 114 -0.94 -11.32 4.01
C TYR A 114 -1.56 -12.40 4.89
N LYS A 115 -2.24 -13.37 4.26
CA LYS A 115 -2.88 -14.48 4.97
C LYS A 115 -2.02 -15.73 4.94
N LYS A 116 -1.67 -16.28 6.11
CA LYS A 116 -1.03 -17.59 6.26
C LYS A 116 -2.05 -18.58 6.83
N GLY A 117 -2.69 -19.33 5.93
CA GLY A 117 -3.85 -20.16 6.29
C GLY A 117 -5.04 -19.30 6.72
N ASN A 118 -5.43 -19.38 8.00
CA ASN A 118 -6.54 -18.60 8.55
C ASN A 118 -6.09 -17.38 9.38
N ILE A 119 -4.79 -17.11 9.45
CA ILE A 119 -4.20 -16.04 10.27
C ILE A 119 -3.68 -14.94 9.35
N TRP A 120 -3.87 -13.69 9.75
CA TRP A 120 -3.22 -12.53 9.14
C TRP A 120 -1.83 -12.35 9.73
N GLU A 121 -0.83 -12.24 8.87
CA GLU A 121 0.56 -12.03 9.21
C GLU A 121 1.01 -10.66 8.71
N VAL A 122 2.00 -10.10 9.39
CA VAL A 122 2.65 -8.84 9.03
C VAL A 122 4.14 -9.09 8.88
N ASP A 123 4.67 -8.82 7.70
CA ASP A 123 6.09 -8.78 7.43
C ASP A 123 6.57 -7.32 7.44
N ASN A 124 7.42 -6.97 8.41
CA ASN A 124 8.11 -5.68 8.44
C ASN A 124 9.39 -5.80 7.60
N MET A 125 9.43 -5.09 6.47
CA MET A 125 10.54 -5.22 5.51
C MET A 125 11.86 -4.67 6.04
N ASN A 126 11.81 -3.82 7.06
CA ASN A 126 12.92 -3.38 7.92
C ASN A 126 14.22 -2.97 7.19
N PHE A 127 14.12 -2.35 6.02
CA PHE A 127 15.29 -1.94 5.23
C PHE A 127 15.56 -0.43 5.28
N ARG A 128 14.66 0.38 5.83
CA ARG A 128 14.84 1.84 5.95
C ARG A 128 15.64 2.20 7.21
N THR A 129 16.27 3.36 7.17
CA THR A 129 17.14 3.87 8.25
C THR A 129 16.80 5.30 8.69
N GLN A 130 16.03 6.05 7.91
CA GLN A 130 15.72 7.46 8.12
C GLN A 130 14.33 7.66 8.75
N ALA A 131 14.32 8.35 9.88
CA ALA A 131 13.12 8.78 10.58
C ALA A 131 12.41 9.93 9.84
N PHE A 132 11.08 9.92 9.89
CA PHE A 132 10.24 11.07 9.54
C PHE A 132 8.92 10.97 10.31
N SER A 133 8.13 12.05 10.27
CA SER A 133 6.79 12.06 10.85
C SER A 133 5.79 12.67 9.88
N LEU A 134 4.63 12.02 9.75
CA LEU A 134 3.46 12.50 9.04
C LEU A 134 2.74 13.59 9.85
N SER A 135 2.90 13.63 11.17
CA SER A 135 2.21 14.57 12.05
C SER A 135 2.54 16.04 11.71
N GLY A 136 1.55 16.93 11.86
CA GLY A 136 1.67 18.36 11.60
C GLY A 136 0.53 18.90 10.74
N GLY A 137 0.36 20.22 10.73
CA GLY A 137 -0.61 20.90 9.85
C GLY A 137 -0.03 21.16 8.46
N GLY A 138 -0.88 21.05 7.43
CA GLY A 138 -0.50 21.27 6.03
C GLY A 138 0.16 20.06 5.37
N THR A 139 0.18 20.06 4.04
CA THR A 139 0.85 19.03 3.24
C THR A 139 2.36 19.10 3.49
N LYS A 140 2.96 18.01 3.98
CA LYS A 140 4.41 17.86 4.13
C LYS A 140 4.96 16.95 3.05
N THR A 141 6.11 17.28 2.50
CA THR A 141 6.83 16.39 1.58
C THR A 141 7.21 15.08 2.29
N ILE A 142 6.61 13.97 1.87
CA ILE A 142 6.87 12.64 2.45
C ILE A 142 8.10 12.02 1.76
N PRO A 143 9.14 11.59 2.50
CA PRO A 143 10.39 11.10 1.91
C PRO A 143 10.24 9.73 1.23
N MET A 144 9.17 9.00 1.51
CA MET A 144 8.85 7.72 0.90
C MET A 144 7.45 7.74 0.28
N ALA A 145 7.27 7.07 -0.86
CA ALA A 145 5.99 6.99 -1.55
C ALA A 145 5.07 5.94 -0.93
N ARG A 146 3.77 6.15 -1.04
CA ARG A 146 2.78 5.07 -0.88
C ARG A 146 3.06 3.99 -1.93
N PRO A 147 3.16 2.70 -1.54
CA PRO A 147 3.63 1.65 -2.43
C PRO A 147 2.54 1.12 -3.36
N GLN A 148 2.94 0.56 -4.50
CA GLN A 148 2.12 -0.34 -5.32
C GLN A 148 2.58 -1.79 -5.15
N LEU A 149 1.69 -2.73 -5.40
CA LEU A 149 1.94 -4.16 -5.21
C LEU A 149 1.59 -4.96 -6.45
N ALA A 150 2.48 -5.87 -6.82
CA ALA A 150 2.22 -6.94 -7.76
C ALA A 150 2.56 -8.29 -7.11
N VAL A 151 1.73 -9.31 -7.35
CA VAL A 151 1.93 -10.66 -6.83
C VAL A 151 1.84 -11.65 -7.99
N SER A 152 2.87 -12.48 -8.13
CA SER A 152 2.96 -13.51 -9.16
C SER A 152 2.18 -14.77 -8.78
N GLU A 153 2.02 -15.67 -9.74
CA GLU A 153 1.30 -16.93 -9.55
C GLU A 153 2.01 -17.89 -8.59
N THR A 154 3.32 -17.71 -8.40
CA THR A 154 4.14 -18.49 -7.45
C THR A 154 4.17 -17.89 -6.04
N GLY A 155 3.46 -16.77 -5.81
CA GLY A 155 3.48 -16.07 -4.52
C GLY A 155 4.71 -15.18 -4.32
N ARG A 156 5.49 -14.91 -5.38
CA ARG A 156 6.51 -13.85 -5.36
C ARG A 156 5.84 -12.48 -5.38
N VAL A 157 6.27 -11.61 -4.47
CA VAL A 157 5.75 -10.26 -4.25
C VAL A 157 6.75 -9.26 -4.79
N TYR A 158 6.24 -8.24 -5.48
CA TYR A 158 6.99 -7.07 -5.92
C TYR A 158 6.33 -5.83 -5.33
N LEU A 159 7.00 -5.20 -4.38
CA LEU A 159 6.61 -3.88 -3.86
C LEU A 159 7.33 -2.81 -4.69
N ILE A 160 6.56 -1.98 -5.40
CA ILE A 160 7.08 -0.84 -6.14
C ILE A 160 6.99 0.38 -5.24
N PHE A 161 8.07 1.14 -5.14
CA PHE A 161 8.16 2.30 -4.27
C PHE A 161 9.14 3.36 -4.75
N ARG A 162 9.20 4.45 -4.00
CA ARG A 162 10.20 5.52 -4.10
C ARG A 162 10.60 5.91 -2.69
N ASP A 163 11.89 6.14 -2.45
CA ASP A 163 12.43 6.53 -1.15
C ASP A 163 13.59 7.51 -1.30
N ALA A 164 13.62 8.56 -0.48
CA ALA A 164 14.70 9.52 -0.40
C ALA A 164 16.05 8.87 -0.03
N GLU A 165 16.05 7.80 0.77
CA GLU A 165 17.27 7.03 1.09
C GLU A 165 17.91 6.38 -0.15
N ARG A 166 17.13 6.25 -1.23
CA ARG A 166 17.55 5.71 -2.52
C ARG A 166 17.64 6.79 -3.60
N GLY A 167 17.75 8.06 -3.20
CA GLY A 167 17.81 9.18 -4.15
C GLY A 167 16.49 9.45 -4.87
N SER A 168 15.36 9.10 -4.26
CA SER A 168 14.01 9.26 -4.84
C SER A 168 13.86 8.58 -6.21
N ARG A 169 14.49 7.42 -6.36
CA ARG A 169 14.42 6.59 -7.57
C ARG A 169 13.23 5.64 -7.54
N ILE A 170 12.80 5.23 -8.73
CA ILE A 170 11.84 4.13 -8.90
C ILE A 170 12.51 2.85 -8.45
N SER A 171 12.01 2.25 -7.37
CA SER A 171 12.61 1.10 -6.71
C SER A 171 11.62 -0.06 -6.64
N VAL A 172 12.15 -1.28 -6.63
CA VAL A 172 11.38 -2.49 -6.34
C VAL A 172 12.03 -3.27 -5.21
N ALA A 173 11.22 -3.74 -4.26
CA ALA A 173 11.59 -4.74 -3.27
C ALA A 173 10.86 -6.05 -3.60
N GLU A 174 11.59 -7.17 -3.62
CA GLU A 174 11.03 -8.49 -3.96
C GLU A 174 11.39 -9.58 -2.95
N ASN A 175 10.43 -10.49 -2.72
CA ASN A 175 10.55 -11.65 -1.85
C ASN A 175 9.52 -12.71 -2.28
N SER A 176 9.71 -13.97 -1.91
CA SER A 176 8.82 -15.08 -2.29
C SER A 176 8.33 -15.82 -1.06
N PHE A 177 7.09 -16.30 -1.10
CA PHE A 177 6.56 -17.13 -0.02
C PHE A 177 7.24 -18.53 0.01
N PRO A 178 7.62 -19.08 1.18
CA PRO A 178 7.60 -18.43 2.50
C PRO A 178 8.65 -17.32 2.58
N PHE A 179 8.22 -16.13 3.00
CA PHE A 179 9.07 -14.93 3.01
C PHE A 179 10.29 -15.13 3.91
N THR A 180 11.43 -14.66 3.42
CA THR A 180 12.67 -14.58 4.20
C THR A 180 12.79 -13.20 4.83
N GLU A 181 13.63 -13.05 5.87
CA GLU A 181 13.87 -11.76 6.51
C GLU A 181 14.48 -10.70 5.56
N ARG A 182 15.08 -11.12 4.43
CA ARG A 182 15.80 -10.22 3.53
C ARG A 182 15.03 -10.02 2.23
N TRP A 183 14.52 -8.81 2.06
CA TRP A 183 13.99 -8.33 0.79
C TRP A 183 15.13 -7.99 -0.18
N PHE A 184 15.03 -8.45 -1.43
CA PHE A 184 15.95 -8.04 -2.49
C PHE A 184 15.48 -6.71 -3.08
N ILE A 185 16.31 -5.68 -3.04
CA ILE A 185 15.94 -4.32 -3.45
C ILE A 185 16.83 -3.89 -4.61
N ARG A 186 16.22 -3.31 -5.65
CA ARG A 186 16.94 -2.67 -6.76
C ARG A 186 16.20 -1.45 -7.27
N ASP A 187 16.94 -0.53 -7.87
CA ASP A 187 16.38 0.60 -8.59
C ASP A 187 16.06 0.14 -10.03
N LEU A 188 14.87 0.48 -10.54
CA LEU A 188 14.47 0.22 -11.92
C LEU A 188 14.94 1.34 -12.87
N SER A 189 15.38 2.46 -12.31
CA SER A 189 15.90 3.62 -13.03
C SER A 189 16.90 4.36 -12.15
N GLU A 190 17.91 4.99 -12.77
CA GLU A 190 18.85 5.89 -12.09
C GLU A 190 18.25 7.29 -11.84
N GLU A 191 17.08 7.59 -12.42
CA GLU A 191 16.45 8.90 -12.37
C GLU A 191 15.82 9.20 -11.00
N ASN A 192 15.98 10.43 -10.55
CA ASN A 192 15.24 10.98 -9.43
C ASN A 192 13.87 11.47 -9.92
N VAL A 193 12.80 10.88 -9.40
CA VAL A 193 11.42 11.21 -9.79
C VAL A 193 10.72 12.13 -8.78
N GLY A 194 11.48 12.75 -7.88
CA GLY A 194 11.00 13.72 -6.90
C GLY A 194 9.97 13.12 -5.94
N SER A 195 8.77 13.70 -5.93
CA SER A 195 7.64 13.31 -5.08
C SER A 195 6.75 12.22 -5.70
N TRP A 196 7.16 11.64 -6.84
CA TRP A 196 6.39 10.61 -7.53
C TRP A 196 5.97 9.46 -6.61
N GLU A 197 4.78 8.93 -6.88
CA GLU A 197 4.24 7.72 -6.29
C GLU A 197 3.84 6.73 -7.40
N PRO A 198 4.09 5.43 -7.18
CA PRO A 198 3.84 4.41 -8.18
C PRO A 198 2.36 4.25 -8.55
N ASN A 199 2.13 4.01 -9.83
CA ASN A 199 0.87 3.53 -10.40
C ASN A 199 1.22 2.50 -11.46
N ILE A 200 0.69 1.27 -11.31
CA ILE A 200 0.95 0.16 -12.21
C ILE A 200 -0.24 -0.09 -13.14
N ASP A 201 0.01 -0.50 -14.38
CA ASP A 201 -1.02 -1.13 -15.22
C ASP A 201 -1.33 -2.54 -14.69
N THR A 202 -2.42 -2.65 -13.93
CA THR A 202 -2.83 -3.91 -13.30
C THR A 202 -3.26 -4.97 -14.31
N GLU A 203 -3.79 -4.56 -15.47
CA GLU A 203 -4.26 -5.50 -16.50
C GLU A 203 -3.10 -6.06 -17.31
N LEU A 204 -2.09 -5.24 -17.59
CA LEU A 204 -0.86 -5.70 -18.23
C LEU A 204 -0.06 -6.61 -17.29
N TRP A 205 -0.05 -6.32 -15.98
CA TRP A 205 0.46 -7.27 -15.00
C TRP A 205 -0.31 -8.59 -15.06
N ARG A 206 -1.64 -8.55 -14.99
CA ARG A 206 -2.50 -9.75 -14.98
C ARG A 206 -2.28 -10.64 -16.21
N THR A 207 -2.19 -10.04 -17.39
CA THR A 207 -2.21 -10.75 -18.68
C THR A 207 -0.84 -11.06 -19.26
N GLN A 208 0.18 -10.22 -19.02
CA GLN A 208 1.51 -10.35 -19.65
C GLN A 208 2.67 -10.37 -18.66
N LYS A 209 2.39 -10.20 -17.35
CA LYS A 209 3.38 -10.13 -16.27
C LYS A 209 4.41 -9.01 -16.44
N TYR A 210 4.01 -7.92 -17.09
CA TYR A 210 4.79 -6.68 -17.10
C TYR A 210 4.31 -5.78 -15.96
N ILE A 211 5.26 -5.21 -15.23
CA ILE A 211 5.02 -4.09 -14.34
C ILE A 211 5.30 -2.84 -15.17
N SER A 212 4.23 -2.24 -15.70
CA SER A 212 4.29 -1.00 -16.47
C SER A 212 3.91 0.18 -15.59
N LEU A 213 4.80 1.15 -15.46
CA LEU A 213 4.68 2.28 -14.53
C LEU A 213 4.40 3.57 -15.28
N PHE A 214 3.39 4.32 -14.83
CA PHE A 214 3.23 5.72 -15.20
C PHE A 214 4.24 6.57 -14.43
N VAL A 215 5.16 7.23 -15.14
CA VAL A 215 6.28 7.96 -14.55
C VAL A 215 6.27 9.41 -14.98
N GLN A 216 6.41 10.29 -14.00
CA GLN A 216 6.64 11.73 -14.18
C GLN A 216 7.44 12.23 -12.97
N GLU A 217 8.48 13.02 -13.19
CA GLU A 217 9.13 13.75 -12.08
C GLU A 217 8.14 14.78 -11.55
N THR A 218 7.76 14.66 -10.27
CA THR A 218 6.85 15.60 -9.63
C THR A 218 7.52 16.25 -8.43
N ARG A 219 7.04 17.42 -8.04
CA ARG A 219 7.46 18.07 -6.79
C ARG A 219 6.23 18.47 -6.00
N GLN A 220 6.25 18.14 -4.72
CA GLN A 220 5.27 18.57 -3.77
C GLN A 220 5.84 19.76 -3.01
N VAL A 221 5.13 20.89 -3.04
CA VAL A 221 5.44 22.05 -2.19
C VAL A 221 4.62 21.93 -0.92
N ASP A 222 5.22 22.25 0.22
CA ASP A 222 4.52 22.18 1.50
C ASP A 222 3.35 23.19 1.54
N GLY A 223 2.26 22.85 2.25
CA GLY A 223 1.12 23.74 2.47
C GLY A 223 0.20 23.98 1.27
N GLU A 224 0.12 23.04 0.33
CA GLU A 224 -0.70 23.14 -0.91
C GLU A 224 -0.29 24.28 -1.86
N GLY A 225 0.96 24.78 -1.75
CA GLY A 225 1.49 25.79 -2.65
C GLY A 225 1.61 25.29 -4.10
N LEU A 226 1.43 26.19 -5.07
CA LEU A 226 1.80 25.95 -6.46
C LEU A 226 3.30 26.21 -6.63
N SER A 227 4.02 25.28 -7.25
CA SER A 227 5.40 25.52 -7.71
C SER A 227 5.40 26.25 -9.04
N ASP A 228 6.27 27.23 -9.25
CA ASP A 228 6.49 27.90 -10.54
C ASP A 228 7.28 27.03 -11.56
N GLU A 229 7.31 25.71 -11.37
CA GLU A 229 8.11 24.80 -12.17
C GLU A 229 7.46 24.48 -13.52
N LYS A 230 8.32 24.22 -14.51
CA LYS A 230 7.87 23.79 -15.83
C LYS A 230 7.38 22.35 -15.77
N ALA A 231 6.36 22.05 -16.58
CA ALA A 231 5.90 20.69 -16.76
C ALA A 231 7.05 19.75 -17.15
N THR A 232 7.12 18.59 -16.50
CA THR A 232 8.09 17.53 -16.79
C THR A 232 7.45 16.48 -17.72
N PRO A 233 8.26 15.78 -18.55
CA PRO A 233 7.74 14.74 -19.43
C PRO A 233 7.08 13.60 -18.66
N VAL A 234 5.98 13.09 -19.21
CA VAL A 234 5.36 11.83 -18.79
C VAL A 234 5.94 10.70 -19.64
N LYS A 235 6.21 9.55 -19.03
CA LYS A 235 6.66 8.35 -19.73
C LYS A 235 6.11 7.08 -19.10
N VAL A 236 6.26 5.97 -19.82
CA VAL A 236 5.98 4.63 -19.34
C VAL A 236 7.30 3.89 -19.13
N LEU A 237 7.48 3.29 -17.96
CA LEU A 237 8.59 2.37 -17.69
C LEU A 237 8.05 0.95 -17.61
N ASP A 238 8.37 0.15 -18.62
CA ASP A 238 8.03 -1.27 -18.64
C ASP A 238 9.17 -2.09 -18.03
N TRP A 239 8.82 -2.87 -17.01
CA TRP A 239 9.73 -3.81 -16.40
C TRP A 239 9.10 -5.20 -16.34
N LYS A 240 9.82 -6.22 -16.83
CA LYS A 240 9.39 -7.61 -16.75
C LYS A 240 10.22 -8.34 -15.69
N PRO A 241 9.61 -8.78 -14.57
CA PRO A 241 10.31 -9.59 -13.59
C PRO A 241 10.77 -10.93 -14.16
N ASN A 242 11.92 -11.41 -13.67
CA ASN A 242 12.36 -12.77 -13.95
C ASN A 242 11.69 -13.72 -12.94
N GLU A 243 10.64 -14.42 -13.39
CA GLU A 243 9.85 -15.33 -12.55
C GLU A 243 10.47 -16.73 -12.38
N LYS A 244 11.73 -16.93 -12.81
CA LYS A 244 12.48 -18.17 -12.59
C LYS A 244 12.80 -18.42 -11.12
#